data_AF-A0A351QYA7-F1
#
_entry.id   AF-A0A351QYA7-F1
#
_cell.length_a   1.000
_cell.length_b   1.000
_cell.length_c   1.000
_cell.angle_alpha   90.00
_cell.angle_beta   90.00
_cell.angle_gamma   90.00
#
_symmetry.space_group_name_H-M   'P 1'
#
loop_
_entity.id
_entity.type
_entity.pdbx_description
1 polymer ?
#
loop_
_entity_poly.entity_id
_entity_poly.type
_entity_poly.pdbx_seq_one_letter_code
_entity_poly.pdbx_strand_id
1 'polypeptide(L)' 'MIKIMEFSKKPILYHVNMEITEGITFIKGKNGSGKTTLLDCLAGIDKNYEGIIEGNNDVIYLNQQL' A
#
# COMPACT_ATOMS: atom_id res chain seq x y z
N MET A 1 8.35 3.19 -10.54
CA MET A 1 8.31 4.08 -9.36
C MET A 1 6.87 4.23 -8.95
N ILE A 2 6.50 3.87 -7.72
CA ILE A 2 5.14 4.00 -7.20
C ILE A 2 5.10 5.18 -6.25
N LYS A 3 4.12 6.07 -6.41
CA LYS A 3 3.89 7.22 -5.52
C LYS A 3 2.58 7.08 -4.77
N ILE A 4 2.62 7.33 -3.47
CA ILE A 4 1.48 7.27 -2.57
C ILE A 4 1.37 8.64 -1.91
N MET A 5 0.26 9.34 -2.13
CA MET A 5 0.04 10.71 -1.66
C MET A 5 -1.29 10.80 -0.91
N GLU A 6 -1.25 11.34 0.30
CA GLU A 6 -2.41 11.53 1.19
C GLU A 6 -3.28 10.27 1.37
N PHE A 7 -2.66 9.08 1.30
CA PHE A 7 -3.39 7.82 1.38
C PHE A 7 -4.00 7.61 2.77
N SER A 8 -5.30 7.36 2.84
CA SER A 8 -5.99 7.03 4.08
C SER A 8 -6.98 5.88 3.91
N LYS A 9 -6.86 4.88 4.79
CA LYS A 9 -7.78 3.75 4.94
C LYS A 9 -8.19 3.67 6.40
N LYS A 10 -9.20 4.47 6.76
CA LYS A 10 -9.66 4.61 8.14
C LYS A 10 -10.35 3.31 8.59
N PRO A 11 -10.17 2.88 9.86
CA PRO A 11 -9.44 3.56 10.93
C PRO A 11 -7.97 3.07 11.09
N ILE A 12 -7.38 2.45 10.07
CA ILE A 12 -6.10 1.72 10.21
C ILE A 12 -4.91 2.58 9.77
N LEU A 13 -5.04 3.27 8.63
CA LEU A 13 -3.98 4.07 8.02
C LEU A 13 -4.49 5.50 7.76
N TYR A 14 -3.66 6.49 8.10
CA TYR A 14 -4.01 7.91 8.04
C TYR A 14 -2.87 8.69 7.40
N HIS A 15 -3.17 9.48 6.37
CA HIS A 15 -2.25 10.42 5.72
C HIS A 15 -0.87 9.83 5.38
N VAL A 16 -0.85 8.62 4.81
CA VAL A 16 0.38 7.95 4.40
C VAL A 16 0.88 8.61 3.12
N ASN A 17 2.12 9.09 3.18
CA ASN A 17 2.84 9.67 2.06
C ASN A 17 4.17 8.93 1.90
N MET A 18 4.41 8.29 0.74
CA MET A 18 5.66 7.59 0.46
C MET A 18 5.92 7.39 -1.03
N GLU A 19 7.18 7.13 -1.37
CA GLU A 19 7.62 6.77 -2.72
C GLU A 19 8.36 5.43 -2.68
N ILE A 20 8.04 4.54 -3.61
CA ILE A 20 8.72 3.26 -3.82
C ILE A 20 9.52 3.38 -5.13
N THR A 21 10.84 3.46 -4.97
CA THR A 21 11.80 3.51 -6.06
C THR A 21 12.30 2.10 -6.41
N GLU A 22 13.17 1.99 -7.41
CA GLU A 22 13.76 0.72 -7.82
C GLU A 22 14.59 0.09 -6.69
N GLY A 23 14.54 -1.25 -6.59
CA GLY A 23 15.22 -2.02 -5.56
C GLY A 23 14.25 -2.74 -4.63
N ILE A 24 14.69 -2.99 -3.39
CA ILE A 24 13.92 -3.73 -2.39
C ILE A 24 13.48 -2.78 -1.27
N THR A 25 12.18 -2.60 -1.14
CA THR A 25 11.57 -1.82 -0.04
C THR A 25 10.91 -2.77 0.96
N PHE A 26 11.18 -2.57 2.26
CA PHE A 26 10.58 -3.36 3.32
C PHE A 26 9.55 -2.55 4.10
N ILE A 27 8.34 -3.10 4.28
CA ILE A 27 7.33 -2.56 5.18
C ILE A 27 7.36 -3.37 6.48
N LYS A 28 7.68 -2.71 7.61
CA LYS A 28 7.75 -3.32 8.94
C LYS A 28 6.75 -2.69 9.89
N GLY A 29 6.26 -3.48 10.85
CA GLY A 29 5.30 -3.02 11.86
C GLY A 29 4.68 -4.19 12.61
N LYS A 30 4.06 -3.90 13.75
CA LYS A 30 3.37 -4.90 14.59
C LYS A 30 2.23 -5.60 13.83
N ASN A 31 1.79 -6.76 14.30
CA ASN A 31 0.56 -7.37 13.79
C ASN A 31 -0.62 -6.41 14.00
N GLY A 32 -1.51 -6.33 13.01
CA GLY A 32 -2.63 -5.37 13.02
C GLY A 32 -2.27 -3.94 12.62
N SER A 33 -1.02 -3.62 12.26
CA SER A 33 -0.63 -2.26 11.87
C SER A 33 -1.04 -1.83 10.45
N GLY A 34 -1.85 -2.62 9.74
CA GLY A 34 -2.33 -2.28 8.40
C GLY A 34 -1.41 -2.62 7.22
N LYS A 35 -0.36 -3.45 7.40
CA LYS A 35 0.57 -3.81 6.32
C LYS A 35 -0.13 -4.49 5.13
N THR A 36 -0.88 -5.55 5.41
CA THR A 36 -1.65 -6.27 4.38
C THR A 36 -2.67 -5.34 3.73
N THR A 37 -3.36 -4.53 4.53
CA THR A 37 -4.30 -3.52 4.02
C THR A 37 -3.66 -2.53 3.05
N LEU A 38 -2.46 -2.02 3.36
CA LEU A 38 -1.70 -1.13 2.47
C LEU A 38 -1.32 -1.87 1.16
N LEU A 39 -0.82 -3.09 1.26
CA LEU A 39 -0.42 -3.89 0.11
C LEU A 39 -1.60 -4.26 -0.79
N ASP A 40 -2.76 -4.61 -0.23
CA ASP A 40 -3.98 -4.89 -0.98
C ASP A 40 -4.45 -3.66 -1.76
N CYS A 41 -4.35 -2.46 -1.17
CA CYS A 41 -4.68 -1.20 -1.85
C CYS A 41 -3.69 -0.89 -2.98
N LEU A 42 -2.38 -1.08 -2.72
CA LEU A 42 -1.33 -0.89 -3.73
C LEU A 42 -1.47 -1.85 -4.92
N ALA A 43 -1.87 -3.10 -4.65
CA ALA A 43 -2.16 -4.11 -5.66
C ALA A 43 -3.48 -3.85 -6.41
N GLY A 44 -4.27 -2.85 -6.01
CA GLY A 44 -5.55 -2.52 -6.62
C GLY A 44 -6.69 -3.48 -6.29
N ILE A 45 -6.52 -4.36 -5.29
CA ILE A 45 -7.52 -5.31 -4.81
C ILE A 45 -8.60 -4.58 -3.99
N ASP A 46 -8.18 -3.69 -3.10
CA ASP A 46 -9.07 -2.83 -2.34
C ASP A 46 -8.90 -1.37 -2.81
N LYS A 47 -9.94 -0.82 -3.44
CA LYS A 47 -9.94 0.56 -3.96
C LYS A 47 -10.67 1.54 -3.05
N ASN A 48 -11.17 1.09 -1.90
CA ASN A 48 -11.92 1.94 -0.98
C ASN A 48 -10.95 2.66 -0.02
N TYR A 49 -10.24 3.66 -0.54
CA TYR A 49 -9.34 4.52 0.21
C TYR A 49 -9.45 5.97 -0.26
N GLU A 50 -9.00 6.91 0.56
CA GLU A 50 -8.80 8.31 0.17
C GLU A 50 -7.34 8.52 -0.27
N GLY A 51 -7.08 9.52 -1.11
CA GLY A 51 -5.74 9.84 -1.60
C GLY A 51 -5.43 9.25 -2.98
N ILE A 52 -4.15 9.26 -3.36
CA ILE A 52 -3.67 8.89 -4.70
C ILE A 52 -2.58 7.82 -4.60
N ILE A 53 -2.71 6.79 -5.44
CA ILE A 53 -1.66 5.80 -5.72
C ILE A 53 -1.40 5.86 -7.23
N GLU A 54 -0.15 6.12 -7.61
CA GLU A 54 0.29 6.23 -9.00
C GLU A 54 1.45 5.28 -9.30
N GLY A 55 1.52 4.78 -10.55
CA GLY A 55 2.62 3.93 -11.01
C GLY A 55 2.47 2.44 -10.68
N ASN A 56 1.31 2.01 -10.17
CA ASN A 56 1.00 0.63 -9.80
C ASN A 56 0.24 -0.16 -10.89
N ASN A 57 0.46 0.17 -12.18
CA ASN A 57 -0.25 -0.48 -13.30
C ASN A 57 0.20 -1.94 -13.51
N ASP A 58 1.49 -2.21 -13.29
CA ASP A 58 2.12 -3.52 -13.53
C ASP A 58 2.57 -4.13 -12.19
N VAL A 59 1.61 -4.63 -11.40
CA VAL A 59 1.85 -5.21 -10.08
C VAL A 59 1.48 -6.69 -10.05
N ILE A 60 2.42 -7.54 -9.61
CA ILE A 60 2.16 -8.91 -9.20
C ILE A 60 2.08 -8.93 -7.67
N TYR A 61 0.98 -9.46 -7.13
CA TYR A 61 0.77 -9.55 -5.71
C TYR A 61 0.69 -11.01 -5.26
N LEU A 62 1.49 -11.35 -4.25
CA LEU A 62 1.47 -12.63 -3.55
C LEU A 62 0.88 -12.38 -2.17
N ASN A 63 -0.30 -12.94 -1.92
CA ASN A 63 -0.97 -12.78 -0.63
C ASN A 63 -0.31 -13.65 0.45
N GLN A 64 -0.64 -13.37 1.71
CA GLN A 64 -0.04 -14.06 2.86
C GLN A 64 -0.49 -15.52 3.02
N GLN A 65 -1.61 -15.90 2.41
CA GLN A 65 -2.27 -17.20 2.63
C GLN A 65 -2.04 -18.22 1.51
N LEU A 66 -0.97 -18.06 0.73
CA LEU A 66 -0.52 -19.09 -0.22
C LEU A 66 -0.31 -20.45 0.45
#